data_AF-A0A7S2SB76-F1
#
_entry.id   AF-A0A7S2SB76-F1
#
_cell.length_a   1.000
_cell.length_b   1.000
_cell.length_c   1.000
_cell.angle_alpha   90.00
_cell.angle_beta   90.00
_cell.angle_gamma   90.00
#
_symmetry.space_group_name_H-M   'P 1'
#
loop_
_entity.id
_entity.type
_entity.pdbx_description
1 polymer ?
#
loop_
_entity_poly.entity_id
_entity_poly.type
_entity_poly.pdbx_seq_one_letter_code
_entity_poly.pdbx_strand_id
1 'polypeptide(L)'
;IGRGFDARNKEHRKYAAAKHATSRFYCHYPTKSSIRSSSSSCHGHFDNLRQLFALSFEVGNEDVGKRIACEYDKGGIFSFTEDEKKQIDQLNKAGQGTTVLKRIDMIAYLIELAYDLAISPLDNVSESPGFESCLRVNMSAAV
;
A
#
# COMPACT_ATOMS: atom_id res chain seq x y z
N ILE A 1 2.99 -14.77 -2.83
CA ILE A 1 2.17 -14.70 -1.61
C ILE A 1 2.67 -13.51 -0.81
N GLY A 2 1.86 -12.48 -0.62
CA GLY A 2 2.26 -11.25 0.08
C GLY A 2 2.48 -11.53 1.58
N ARG A 3 3.50 -10.91 2.17
CA ARG A 3 3.72 -10.97 3.62
C ARG A 3 2.67 -10.10 4.33
N GLY A 4 2.00 -10.63 5.35
CA GLY A 4 0.99 -9.92 6.12
C GLY A 4 1.53 -8.70 6.88
N PHE A 5 0.63 -7.87 7.42
CA PHE A 5 0.99 -6.63 8.11
C PHE A 5 1.90 -6.85 9.31
N ASP A 6 1.68 -7.89 10.12
CA ASP A 6 2.53 -8.19 11.29
C ASP A 6 3.99 -8.41 10.92
N ALA A 7 4.25 -9.11 9.81
CA ALA A 7 5.59 -9.34 9.32
C ALA A 7 6.22 -8.02 8.82
N ARG A 8 5.49 -7.25 8.01
CA ARG A 8 5.96 -5.95 7.52
C ARG A 8 6.23 -4.97 8.65
N ASN A 9 5.41 -4.96 9.70
CA ASN A 9 5.57 -4.05 10.84
C ASN A 9 6.83 -4.33 11.65
N LYS A 10 7.14 -5.61 11.82
CA LYS A 10 8.41 -6.04 12.43
C LYS A 10 9.60 -5.61 11.57
N GLU A 11 9.49 -5.71 10.24
CA GLU A 11 10.52 -5.26 9.30
C GLU A 11 10.71 -3.74 9.35
N HIS A 12 9.63 -2.95 9.27
CA HIS A 12 9.68 -1.48 9.40
C HIS A 12 10.33 -1.05 10.71
N ARG A 13 9.92 -1.66 11.85
CA ARG A 13 10.54 -1.38 13.15
C ARG A 13 12.03 -1.72 13.15
N LYS A 14 12.43 -2.83 12.54
CA LYS A 14 13.85 -3.22 12.41
C LYS A 14 14.64 -2.17 11.62
N TYR A 15 14.11 -1.67 10.51
CA TYR A 15 14.77 -0.63 9.71
C TYR A 15 14.84 0.73 10.44
N ALA A 16 13.78 1.10 11.15
CA ALA A 16 13.77 2.30 12.00
C ALA A 16 14.79 2.21 13.15
N ALA A 17 15.04 1.01 13.69
CA ALA A 17 16.02 0.78 14.76
C ALA A 17 17.48 0.66 14.27
N ALA A 18 17.69 0.43 12.97
CA ALA A 18 19.01 0.16 12.42
C ALA A 18 19.98 1.35 12.65
N LYS A 19 21.28 1.03 12.77
CA LYS A 19 22.36 2.01 12.93
C LYS A 19 22.40 3.02 11.77
N HIS A 20 22.20 2.52 10.55
CA HIS A 20 22.18 3.31 9.32
C HIS A 20 20.78 3.26 8.70
N ALA A 21 20.31 4.41 8.20
CA ALA A 21 19.02 4.52 7.52
C ALA A 21 19.09 3.84 6.15
N THR A 22 18.09 3.04 5.80
CA THR A 22 17.94 2.51 4.44
C THR A 22 17.08 3.42 3.55
N SER A 23 16.39 4.40 4.12
CA SER A 23 15.57 5.38 3.39
C SER A 23 15.44 6.69 4.17
N ARG A 24 14.96 7.75 3.51
CA ARG A 24 14.63 9.04 4.15
C ARG A 24 13.61 8.86 5.26
N PHE A 25 12.58 8.04 5.04
CA PHE A 25 11.57 7.72 6.05
C PHE A 25 12.21 7.25 7.37
N TYR A 26 13.07 6.23 7.33
CA TYR A 26 13.72 5.74 8.55
C TYR A 26 14.78 6.70 9.10
N CYS A 27 15.25 7.67 8.31
CA CYS A 27 16.13 8.74 8.76
C CYS A 27 15.37 9.76 9.62
N HIS A 28 14.16 10.13 9.19
CA HIS A 28 13.30 11.09 9.88
C HIS A 28 12.54 10.47 11.06
N TYR A 29 12.23 9.18 10.98
CA TYR A 29 11.47 8.45 12.01
C TYR A 29 12.23 7.22 12.52
N PRO A 30 13.36 7.39 13.23
CA PRO A 30 14.04 6.30 13.91
C PRO A 30 13.20 5.78 15.10
N THR A 31 13.51 4.59 15.61
CA THR A 31 12.97 4.18 16.93
C THR A 31 13.61 4.99 18.05
N LYS A 32 12.93 5.10 19.20
CA LYS A 32 13.43 5.79 20.41
C LYS A 32 14.77 5.22 20.90
N SER A 33 15.01 3.93 20.67
CA SER A 33 16.24 3.25 21.05
C SER A 33 17.37 3.37 20.02
N SER A 34 17.11 3.95 18.84
CA SER A 34 18.14 4.11 17.81
C SER A 34 19.12 5.22 18.20
N ILE A 35 20.38 5.06 17.83
CA ILE A 35 21.39 6.13 17.95
C ILE A 35 21.03 7.38 17.13
N ARG A 36 20.12 7.23 16.17
CA ARG A 36 19.65 8.32 15.29
C ARG A 36 18.50 9.12 15.90
N SER A 37 17.96 8.69 17.04
CA SER A 37 16.83 9.36 17.71
C SER A 37 17.10 10.83 18.05
N SER A 38 18.36 11.20 18.28
CA SER A 38 18.79 12.57 18.61
C SER A 38 19.38 13.33 17.42
N SER A 39 19.24 12.84 16.17
CA SER A 39 19.77 13.56 15.01
C SER A 39 18.94 14.80 14.69
N SER A 40 19.58 15.81 14.08
CA SER A 40 18.88 17.00 13.58
C SER A 40 17.88 16.70 12.45
N SER A 41 18.03 15.56 11.78
CA SER A 41 17.09 15.08 10.77
C SER A 41 15.88 14.37 11.35
N CYS A 42 15.85 14.11 12.66
CA CYS A 42 14.75 13.41 13.33
C CYS A 42 13.52 14.32 13.39
N HIS A 43 12.41 13.90 12.77
CA HIS A 43 11.12 14.60 12.81
C HIS A 43 10.16 13.99 13.84
N GLY A 44 10.54 12.85 14.42
CA GLY A 44 9.73 12.11 15.39
C GLY A 44 10.23 10.69 15.53
N HIS A 45 9.46 9.85 16.25
CA HIS A 45 9.86 8.47 16.50
C HIS A 45 8.90 7.50 15.82
N PHE A 46 9.45 6.44 15.22
CA PHE A 46 8.65 5.34 14.66
C PHE A 46 7.67 4.76 15.68
N ASP A 47 8.07 4.70 16.96
CA ASP A 47 7.22 4.21 18.06
C ASP A 47 5.97 5.06 18.31
N ASN A 48 5.94 6.30 17.83
CA ASN A 48 4.79 7.19 17.93
C ASN A 48 3.93 7.18 16.66
N LEU A 49 4.39 6.53 15.58
CA LEU A 49 3.62 6.40 14.35
C LEU A 49 2.51 5.37 14.53
N ARG A 50 1.37 5.64 13.91
CA ARG A 50 0.26 4.70 13.81
C ARG A 50 0.09 4.31 12.36
N GLN A 51 -0.02 3.01 12.11
CA GLN A 51 -0.39 2.53 10.80
C GLN A 51 -1.91 2.50 10.70
N LEU A 52 -2.39 3.04 9.60
CA LEU A 52 -3.79 3.11 9.25
C LEU A 52 -3.93 2.42 7.90
N PHE A 53 -4.93 1.54 7.81
CA PHE A 53 -5.21 0.79 6.60
C PHE A 53 -6.67 1.02 6.24
N ALA A 54 -6.90 1.52 5.03
CA ALA A 54 -8.25 1.70 4.53
C ALA A 54 -8.87 0.37 4.06
N LEU A 55 -8.05 -0.57 3.58
CA LEU A 55 -8.49 -1.88 3.14
C LEU A 55 -7.41 -2.94 3.38
N SER A 56 -7.83 -4.14 3.80
CA SER A 56 -6.99 -5.32 3.89
C SER A 56 -7.77 -6.56 3.47
N PHE A 57 -7.16 -7.43 2.68
CA PHE A 57 -7.73 -8.71 2.28
C PHE A 57 -6.66 -9.77 2.09
N GLU A 58 -7.08 -11.03 2.13
CA GLU A 58 -6.19 -12.18 1.92
C GLU A 58 -6.05 -12.47 0.42
N VAL A 59 -4.85 -12.28 -0.12
CA VAL A 59 -4.54 -12.61 -1.51
C VAL A 59 -4.45 -14.12 -1.68
N GLY A 60 -5.22 -14.67 -2.61
CA GLY A 60 -5.28 -16.12 -2.88
C GLY A 60 -6.47 -16.82 -2.23
N ASN A 61 -7.21 -16.13 -1.36
CA ASN A 61 -8.52 -16.58 -0.89
C ASN A 61 -9.58 -16.23 -1.95
N GLU A 62 -10.02 -17.24 -2.71
CA GLU A 62 -10.97 -17.03 -3.80
C GLU A 62 -12.32 -16.48 -3.32
N ASP A 63 -12.78 -16.89 -2.14
CA ASP A 63 -14.09 -16.46 -1.63
C ASP A 63 -14.07 -14.99 -1.25
N VAL A 64 -13.00 -14.55 -0.58
CA VAL A 64 -12.76 -13.12 -0.30
C VAL A 64 -12.64 -12.34 -1.60
N GLY A 65 -11.87 -12.86 -2.56
CA GLY A 65 -11.68 -12.23 -3.85
C GLY A 65 -12.99 -12.06 -4.64
N LYS A 66 -13.82 -13.11 -4.71
CA LYS A 66 -15.13 -13.07 -5.39
C LYS A 66 -16.10 -12.11 -4.72
N ARG A 67 -16.11 -12.03 -3.38
CA ARG A 67 -16.97 -11.10 -2.62
C ARG A 67 -16.57 -9.64 -2.83
N ILE A 68 -15.27 -9.34 -2.90
CA ILE A 68 -14.79 -7.96 -3.09
C ILE A 68 -14.91 -7.54 -4.57
N ALA A 69 -14.65 -8.45 -5.50
CA ALA A 69 -14.63 -8.17 -6.95
C ALA A 69 -15.97 -8.34 -7.67
N CYS A 70 -17.06 -8.63 -6.93
CA CYS A 70 -18.38 -8.72 -7.53
C CYS A 70 -18.88 -7.34 -7.99
N GLU A 71 -19.96 -7.34 -8.75
CA GLU A 71 -20.60 -6.13 -9.24
C GLU A 71 -21.46 -5.49 -8.14
N TYR A 72 -21.75 -4.20 -8.28
CA TYR A 72 -22.50 -3.41 -7.30
C TYR A 72 -23.85 -4.03 -6.92
N ASP A 73 -24.58 -4.57 -7.89
CA ASP A 73 -25.86 -5.27 -7.70
C ASP A 73 -25.74 -6.53 -6.82
N LYS A 74 -24.53 -7.08 -6.70
CA LYS A 74 -24.17 -8.25 -5.88
C LYS A 74 -23.40 -7.88 -4.62
N GLY A 75 -23.36 -6.59 -4.26
CA GLY A 75 -22.70 -6.07 -3.07
C GLY A 75 -21.24 -5.64 -3.27
N GLY A 76 -20.78 -5.53 -4.51
CA GLY A 76 -19.47 -5.01 -4.86
C GLY A 76 -19.39 -3.48 -4.89
N ILE A 77 -18.22 -2.94 -5.23
CA ILE A 77 -17.99 -1.49 -5.26
C ILE A 77 -18.31 -0.88 -6.62
N PHE A 78 -18.02 -1.61 -7.70
CA PHE A 78 -18.12 -1.09 -9.07
C PHE A 78 -19.29 -1.72 -9.84
N SER A 79 -19.92 -0.92 -10.68
CA SER A 79 -20.79 -1.37 -11.76
C SER A 79 -20.00 -1.35 -13.07
N PHE A 80 -20.18 -2.37 -13.91
CA PHE A 80 -19.52 -2.44 -15.20
C PHE A 80 -20.55 -2.75 -16.29
N THR A 81 -20.46 -2.04 -17.40
CA THR A 81 -21.08 -2.43 -18.66
C THR A 81 -20.38 -3.67 -19.23
N GLU A 82 -21.05 -4.39 -20.14
CA GLU A 82 -20.46 -5.57 -20.78
C GLU A 82 -19.19 -5.24 -21.59
N ASP A 83 -19.14 -4.05 -22.21
CA ASP A 83 -17.95 -3.57 -22.93
C ASP A 83 -16.78 -3.32 -21.98
N GLU A 84 -17.02 -2.70 -20.81
CA GLU A 84 -15.98 -2.48 -19.79
C GLU A 84 -15.47 -3.80 -19.22
N LYS A 85 -16.35 -4.79 -18.98
CA LYS A 85 -15.94 -6.14 -18.55
C LYS A 85 -14.98 -6.75 -19.56
N LYS A 86 -15.32 -6.69 -20.85
CA LYS A 86 -14.47 -7.20 -21.94
C LYS A 86 -13.13 -6.47 -22.02
N GLN A 87 -13.11 -5.15 -21.86
CA GLN A 87 -11.87 -4.38 -21.82
C GLN A 87 -10.98 -4.77 -20.64
N ILE A 88 -11.54 -4.89 -19.43
CA ILE A 88 -10.82 -5.33 -18.23
C ILE A 88 -10.23 -6.74 -18.44
N ASP A 89 -11.01 -7.65 -19.00
CA ASP A 89 -10.56 -9.01 -19.29
C ASP A 89 -9.38 -9.05 -20.28
N GLN A 90 -9.34 -8.12 -21.23
CA GLN A 90 -8.27 -8.01 -22.23
C GLN A 90 -7.00 -7.31 -21.72
N LEU A 91 -7.05 -6.61 -20.58
CA LEU A 91 -5.86 -5.95 -20.02
C LEU A 91 -4.77 -6.98 -19.68
N ASN A 92 -3.63 -6.92 -20.35
CA ASN A 92 -2.46 -7.71 -19.97
C ASN A 92 -1.72 -7.02 -18.83
N LYS A 93 -2.02 -7.43 -17.59
CA LYS A 93 -1.31 -6.98 -16.39
C LYS A 93 -0.41 -8.10 -15.86
N ALA A 94 0.89 -7.79 -15.72
CA ALA A 94 1.86 -8.74 -15.20
C ALA A 94 1.48 -9.18 -13.79
N GLY A 95 1.44 -10.49 -13.55
CA GLY A 95 1.05 -11.07 -12.25
C GLY A 95 -0.45 -11.16 -11.99
N GLN A 96 -1.30 -10.78 -12.96
CA GLN A 96 -2.77 -10.83 -12.83
C GLN A 96 -3.38 -11.69 -13.95
N GLY A 97 -3.50 -12.98 -13.68
CA GLY A 97 -4.07 -13.93 -14.64
C GLY A 97 -5.60 -13.92 -14.70
N THR A 98 -6.30 -13.28 -13.75
CA THR A 98 -7.76 -13.40 -13.63
C THR A 98 -8.44 -12.03 -13.53
N THR A 99 -9.66 -11.95 -14.05
CA THR A 99 -10.55 -10.78 -13.94
C THR A 99 -10.77 -10.34 -12.50
N VAL A 100 -10.88 -11.31 -11.59
CA VAL A 100 -11.05 -11.06 -10.15
C VAL A 100 -9.86 -10.27 -9.61
N LEU A 101 -8.62 -10.68 -9.90
CA LEU A 101 -7.43 -9.97 -9.43
C LEU A 101 -7.34 -8.57 -10.02
N LYS A 102 -7.68 -8.39 -11.30
CA LYS A 102 -7.71 -7.07 -11.95
C LYS A 102 -8.71 -6.12 -11.28
N ARG A 103 -9.90 -6.61 -10.91
CA ARG A 103 -10.93 -5.83 -10.22
C ARG A 103 -10.52 -5.50 -8.78
N ILE A 104 -9.94 -6.45 -8.05
CA ILE A 104 -9.38 -6.21 -6.72
C ILE A 104 -8.34 -5.09 -6.78
N ASP A 105 -7.49 -5.08 -7.80
CA ASP A 105 -6.52 -4.03 -8.04
C ASP A 105 -7.15 -2.66 -8.27
N MET A 106 -8.22 -2.59 -9.09
CA MET A 106 -8.98 -1.35 -9.29
C MET A 106 -9.59 -0.83 -7.98
N ILE A 107 -10.09 -1.74 -7.13
CA ILE A 107 -10.63 -1.40 -5.82
C ILE A 107 -9.52 -0.87 -4.90
N ALA A 108 -8.38 -1.56 -4.86
CA ALA A 108 -7.22 -1.12 -4.07
C ALA A 108 -6.79 0.29 -4.49
N TYR A 109 -6.74 0.57 -5.79
CA TYR A 109 -6.42 1.90 -6.32
C TYR A 109 -7.44 2.97 -5.92
N LEU A 110 -8.74 2.69 -6.02
CA LEU A 110 -9.78 3.64 -5.59
C LEU A 110 -9.64 3.98 -4.10
N ILE A 111 -9.43 2.96 -3.27
CA ILE A 111 -9.30 3.15 -1.82
C ILE A 111 -8.03 3.93 -1.48
N GLU A 112 -6.92 3.65 -2.15
CA GLU A 112 -5.67 4.41 -2.01
C GLU A 112 -5.87 5.88 -2.38
N LEU A 113 -6.47 6.14 -3.54
CA LEU A 113 -6.78 7.51 -3.97
C LEU A 113 -7.67 8.24 -2.95
N ALA A 114 -8.71 7.57 -2.43
CA ALA A 114 -9.57 8.15 -1.41
C ALA A 114 -8.78 8.45 -0.12
N TYR A 115 -7.85 7.57 0.24
CA TYR A 115 -7.02 7.71 1.42
C TYR A 115 -6.01 8.87 1.30
N ASP A 116 -5.35 8.99 0.16
CA ASP A 116 -4.42 10.09 -0.15
C ASP A 116 -5.14 11.46 -0.17
N LEU A 117 -6.41 11.49 -0.60
CA LEU A 117 -7.24 12.69 -0.54
C LEU A 117 -7.76 13.01 0.86
N ALA A 118 -7.97 11.99 1.71
CA ALA A 118 -8.56 12.16 3.03
C ALA A 118 -7.54 12.50 4.12
N ILE A 119 -6.27 12.13 3.93
CA ILE A 119 -5.22 12.39 4.90
C ILE A 119 -4.51 13.71 4.59
N SER A 120 -4.32 14.53 5.62
CA SER A 120 -3.47 15.71 5.53
C SER A 120 -2.07 15.30 5.05
N PRO A 121 -1.50 15.94 4.02
CA PRO A 121 -0.14 15.66 3.58
C PRO A 121 0.91 15.75 4.70
N LEU A 122 0.63 16.53 5.76
CA LEU A 122 1.49 16.63 6.94
C LEU A 122 1.45 15.41 7.85
N ASP A 123 0.36 14.65 7.83
CA ASP A 123 0.17 13.43 8.62
C ASP A 123 0.56 12.17 7.82
N ASN A 124 0.69 12.27 6.49
CA ASN A 124 1.18 11.19 5.65
C ASN A 124 2.71 11.14 5.65
N VAL A 125 3.25 10.48 6.67
CA VAL A 125 4.71 10.27 6.81
C VAL A 125 5.25 9.21 5.85
N SER A 126 4.37 8.47 5.17
CA SER A 126 4.72 7.34 4.33
C SER A 126 4.81 7.79 2.88
N GLU A 127 6.01 8.15 2.43
CA GLU A 127 6.28 8.48 1.01
C GLU A 127 6.26 7.24 0.08
N SER A 128 5.48 6.20 0.41
CA SER A 128 5.26 4.91 -0.28
C SER A 128 6.17 3.73 0.16
N PRO A 129 5.70 2.84 1.05
CA PRO A 129 6.22 1.48 1.11
C PRO A 129 5.09 0.46 0.94
N GLY A 130 4.79 0.12 -0.32
CA GLY A 130 3.86 -0.96 -0.63
C GLY A 130 3.47 -1.11 -2.11
N PHE A 131 3.55 -0.03 -2.90
CA PHE A 131 2.99 0.04 -4.26
C PHE A 131 4.01 0.15 -5.41
N GLU A 132 5.32 0.15 -5.13
CA GLU A 132 6.36 0.18 -6.19
C GLU A 132 6.20 -0.98 -7.20
N SER A 133 5.69 -2.13 -6.76
CA SER A 133 5.49 -3.30 -7.63
C SER A 133 4.34 -3.18 -8.62
N CYS A 134 3.26 -2.48 -8.25
CA CYS A 134 2.06 -2.38 -9.10
C CYS A 134 2.14 -1.22 -10.09
N LEU A 135 2.84 -0.13 -9.74
CA LEU A 135 2.93 1.05 -10.59
C LEU A 135 4.17 1.08 -11.50
N ARG A 136 5.19 0.23 -11.29
CA ARG A 136 6.51 0.35 -11.96
C ARG A 136 6.99 1.80 -12.04
N VAL A 137 6.68 2.60 -11.03
CA VAL A 137 7.21 3.96 -10.95
C VAL A 137 8.65 3.78 -10.49
N ASN A 138 9.54 3.69 -11.48
CA ASN A 138 10.92 4.07 -11.28
C ASN A 138 10.86 5.53 -10.80
N MET A 139 10.94 5.76 -9.50
CA MET A 139 11.36 7.06 -9.01
C MET A 139 12.84 7.22 -9.39
N SER A 140 13.08 7.58 -10.65
CA SER A 140 14.19 8.45 -10.98
C SER A 140 13.96 9.71 -10.18
N ALA A 141 14.89 10.00 -9.28
CA ALA A 141 14.95 11.23 -8.51
C ALA A 141 14.57 12.44 -9.38
N ALA A 142 13.57 13.19 -8.95
CA ALA A 142 13.31 14.54 -9.43
C ALA A 142 13.69 15.50 -8.30
N VAL A 143 14.92 16.01 -8.43
CA VAL A 143 15.58 17.21 -7.88
C VAL A 143 15.20 17.64 -6.46
#